data_AF-A0A963AJP9-F1
#
_entry.id   AF-A0A963AJP9-F1
#
_cell.length_a   1.000
_cell.length_b   1.000
_cell.length_c   1.000
_cell.angle_alpha   90.00
_cell.angle_beta   90.00
_cell.angle_gamma   90.00
#
_symmetry.space_group_name_H-M   'P 1'
#
loop_
_entity.id
_entity.type
_entity.pdbx_description
1 polymer ?
#
loop_
_entity_poly.entity_id
_entity_poly.type
_entity_poly.pdbx_seq_one_letter_code
_entity_poly.pdbx_strand_id
1 'polypeptide(L)'
;MLPAETVGIANHPLRNQLSNEVHARPYEQLTAPLQASHLALLSDETRLPEERMSISALCERFAVPPISPAARHFSADMGTFRLKWERHSEFSSYTFFHSAPFDQPFQEPAIGRVPREWLAQLPGEILTATHVALAPSDYPRQKIEELARLFASNTVTGSVVTGGAAQAWTDFRIHADGFSRF
;
A
#
# COMPACT_ATOMS: atom_id res chain seq x y z
N MET A 1 -18.56 3.31 -27.44
CA MET A 1 -19.43 4.28 -26.75
C MET A 1 -20.74 3.57 -26.45
N LEU A 2 -21.20 3.58 -25.19
CA LEU A 2 -22.48 2.93 -24.85
C LEU A 2 -23.64 3.70 -25.52
N PRO A 3 -24.77 3.03 -25.83
CA PRO A 3 -25.95 3.68 -26.38
C PRO A 3 -26.47 4.78 -25.43
N ALA A 4 -27.14 5.79 -25.98
CA ALA A 4 -27.73 6.88 -25.19
C ALA A 4 -28.83 6.42 -24.23
N GLU A 5 -29.47 5.28 -24.55
CA GLU A 5 -30.52 4.66 -23.76
C GLU A 5 -30.20 3.18 -23.50
N THR A 6 -30.71 2.67 -22.39
CA THR A 6 -30.73 1.24 -22.09
C THR A 6 -32.19 0.84 -21.93
N VAL A 7 -32.66 -0.15 -22.71
CA VAL A 7 -34.06 -0.62 -22.71
C VAL A 7 -35.12 0.49 -22.84
N GLY A 8 -34.82 1.55 -23.59
CA GLY A 8 -35.72 2.70 -23.78
C GLY A 8 -35.72 3.72 -22.63
N ILE A 9 -34.76 3.62 -21.70
CA ILE A 9 -34.56 4.57 -20.60
C ILE A 9 -33.25 5.32 -20.84
N ALA A 10 -33.29 6.65 -20.77
CA ALA A 10 -32.12 7.51 -20.92
C ALA A 10 -31.03 7.17 -19.89
N ASN A 11 -29.79 7.00 -20.37
CA ASN A 11 -28.66 6.76 -19.49
C ASN A 11 -28.26 8.07 -18.79
N HIS A 12 -28.06 8.00 -17.47
CA HIS A 12 -27.49 9.13 -16.72
C HIS A 12 -26.09 9.48 -17.25
N PRO A 13 -25.69 10.77 -17.37
CA PRO A 13 -24.40 11.16 -17.94
C PRO A 13 -23.19 10.50 -17.26
N LEU A 14 -23.26 10.28 -15.94
CA LEU A 14 -22.20 9.65 -15.15
C LEU A 14 -22.24 8.11 -15.15
N ARG A 15 -23.25 7.46 -15.75
CA ARG A 15 -23.44 6.00 -15.63
C ARG A 15 -22.20 5.21 -16.05
N ASN A 16 -21.55 5.60 -17.14
CA ASN A 16 -20.35 4.92 -17.64
C ASN A 16 -19.15 5.16 -16.73
N GLN A 17 -18.98 6.38 -16.25
CA GLN A 17 -17.91 6.72 -15.34
C GLN A 17 -18.04 5.92 -14.04
N LEU A 18 -19.21 5.98 -13.39
CA LEU A 18 -19.51 5.24 -12.16
C LEU A 18 -19.37 3.72 -12.34
N SER A 19 -19.86 3.18 -13.47
CA SER A 19 -19.71 1.75 -13.76
C SER A 19 -18.24 1.33 -13.90
N ASN A 20 -17.39 2.23 -14.38
CA ASN A 20 -15.96 1.97 -14.56
C ASN A 20 -15.14 2.24 -13.29
N GLU A 21 -15.69 2.90 -12.27
CA GLU A 21 -14.98 3.18 -11.02
C GLU A 21 -14.51 1.89 -10.32
N VAL A 22 -15.29 0.80 -10.41
CA VAL A 22 -14.90 -0.50 -9.87
C VAL A 22 -13.63 -1.07 -10.52
N HIS A 23 -13.36 -0.68 -11.77
CA HIS A 23 -12.16 -1.09 -12.53
C HIS A 23 -11.04 -0.06 -12.47
N ALA A 24 -11.33 1.16 -12.02
CA ALA A 24 -10.37 2.27 -11.98
C ALA A 24 -9.31 2.11 -10.89
N ARG A 25 -9.43 1.12 -10.00
CA ARG A 25 -8.45 0.79 -8.95
C ARG A 25 -7.83 -0.58 -9.22
N PRO A 26 -6.80 -0.68 -10.11
CA PRO A 26 -6.11 -1.94 -10.32
C PRO A 26 -5.56 -2.46 -8.98
N TYR A 27 -5.83 -3.73 -8.67
CA TYR A 27 -5.17 -4.40 -7.57
C TYR A 27 -3.69 -4.54 -7.90
N GLU A 28 -2.82 -4.25 -6.92
CA GLU A 28 -1.41 -4.57 -7.06
C GLU A 28 -1.25 -6.09 -7.02
N GLN A 29 -0.71 -6.66 -8.09
CA GLN A 29 -0.27 -8.05 -8.07
C GLN A 29 1.07 -8.12 -7.35
N LEU A 30 1.06 -8.79 -6.20
CA LEU A 30 2.22 -8.97 -5.35
C LEU A 30 2.83 -10.36 -5.59
N THR A 31 4.13 -10.40 -5.81
CA THR A 31 4.90 -11.64 -5.97
C THR A 31 5.89 -11.75 -4.83
N ALA A 32 5.81 -12.84 -4.07
CA ALA A 32 6.78 -13.15 -3.03
C ALA A 32 8.15 -13.54 -3.64
N PRO A 33 9.28 -13.28 -2.94
CA PRO A 33 9.36 -12.65 -1.63
C PRO A 33 9.22 -11.12 -1.74
N LEU A 34 8.50 -10.51 -0.80
CA LEU A 34 8.18 -9.08 -0.85
C LEU A 34 8.04 -8.49 0.55
N GLN A 35 8.47 -7.25 0.72
CA GLN A 35 8.14 -6.41 1.87
C GLN A 35 7.27 -5.23 1.42
N ALA A 36 6.31 -4.86 2.26
CA ALA A 36 5.50 -3.67 2.10
C ALA A 36 5.54 -2.82 3.38
N SER A 37 5.50 -1.50 3.21
CA SER A 37 5.27 -0.54 4.28
C SER A 37 4.08 0.32 3.91
N HIS A 38 3.04 0.29 4.72
CA HIS A 38 1.78 0.97 4.49
C HIS A 38 1.58 2.09 5.50
N LEU A 39 1.20 3.26 5.01
CA LEU A 39 0.77 4.41 5.79
C LEU A 39 -0.65 4.78 5.39
N ALA A 40 -1.50 5.07 6.35
CA ALA A 40 -2.76 5.79 6.14
C ALA A 40 -2.70 7.09 6.93
N LEU A 41 -2.77 8.22 6.22
CA LEU A 41 -2.68 9.56 6.79
C LEU A 41 -4.04 10.25 6.71
N LEU A 42 -4.60 10.63 7.87
CA LEU A 42 -5.78 11.49 7.93
C LEU A 42 -5.43 12.81 7.25
N SER A 43 -6.15 13.13 6.18
CA SER A 43 -5.84 14.25 5.30
C SER A 43 -7.13 14.69 4.62
N ASP A 44 -7.54 15.92 4.84
CA ASP A 44 -8.75 16.45 4.23
C ASP A 44 -8.58 16.70 2.71
N GLU A 45 -9.70 16.90 2.00
CA GLU A 45 -9.68 17.05 0.55
C GLU A 45 -8.96 18.32 0.08
N THR A 46 -8.79 19.32 0.95
CA THR A 46 -8.06 20.55 0.63
C THR A 46 -6.55 20.32 0.51
N ARG A 47 -6.04 19.20 1.07
CA ARG A 47 -4.63 18.78 0.99
C ARG A 47 -4.28 18.02 -0.28
N LEU A 48 -5.26 17.56 -1.07
CA LEU A 48 -5.04 16.78 -2.29
C LEU A 48 -4.05 17.44 -3.29
N PRO A 49 -4.07 18.77 -3.51
CA PRO A 49 -3.05 19.42 -4.34
C PRO A 49 -1.63 19.27 -3.79
N GLU A 50 -1.43 19.39 -2.47
CA GLU A 50 -0.14 19.23 -1.79
C GLU A 50 0.38 17.79 -1.91
N GLU A 51 -0.51 16.80 -1.75
CA GLU A 51 -0.18 15.38 -1.93
C GLU A 51 0.28 15.08 -3.36
N ARG A 52 -0.46 15.58 -4.36
CA ARG A 52 -0.12 15.41 -5.79
C ARG A 52 1.21 16.08 -6.12
N MET A 53 1.47 17.28 -5.60
CA MET A 53 2.76 17.96 -5.77
C MET A 53 3.90 17.14 -5.15
N SER A 54 3.70 16.60 -3.95
CA SER A 54 4.68 15.75 -3.28
C SER A 54 4.99 14.51 -4.11
N ILE A 55 3.97 13.82 -4.63
CA ILE A 55 4.16 12.64 -5.50
C ILE A 55 4.88 13.01 -6.79
N SER A 56 4.49 14.11 -7.45
CA SER A 56 5.19 14.60 -8.66
C SER A 56 6.68 14.86 -8.42
N ALA A 57 7.03 15.49 -7.28
CA ALA A 57 8.43 15.73 -6.92
C ALA A 57 9.20 14.41 -6.69
N LEU A 58 8.54 13.39 -6.13
CA LEU A 58 9.13 12.06 -6.01
C LEU A 58 9.35 11.43 -7.40
N CYS A 59 8.37 11.52 -8.30
CA CYS A 59 8.50 11.02 -9.67
C CYS A 59 9.68 11.65 -10.39
N GLU A 60 9.83 12.98 -10.29
CA GLU A 60 10.95 13.71 -10.91
C GLU A 60 12.31 13.20 -10.40
N ARG A 61 12.45 13.04 -9.08
CA ARG A 61 13.68 12.53 -8.47
C ARG A 61 14.09 11.13 -8.97
N PHE A 62 13.12 10.28 -9.26
CA PHE A 62 13.33 8.91 -9.72
C PHE A 62 13.16 8.73 -11.24
N ALA A 63 13.05 9.83 -12.00
CA ALA A 63 12.86 9.83 -13.45
C ALA A 63 11.64 9.00 -13.93
N VAL A 64 10.56 9.04 -13.15
CA VAL A 64 9.27 8.41 -13.45
C VAL A 64 8.31 9.44 -14.05
N PRO A 65 7.40 9.06 -14.98
CA PRO A 65 6.35 9.96 -15.45
C PRO A 65 5.53 10.57 -14.30
N PRO A 66 5.19 11.86 -14.37
CA PRO A 66 4.45 12.54 -13.31
C PRO A 66 3.03 11.98 -13.18
N ILE A 67 2.47 12.10 -11.97
CA ILE A 67 1.08 11.80 -11.70
C ILE A 67 0.15 12.76 -12.46
N SER A 68 -1.00 12.27 -12.93
CA SER A 68 -2.02 13.12 -13.56
C SER A 68 -2.58 14.15 -12.57
N PRO A 69 -2.82 15.41 -12.99
CA PRO A 69 -3.44 16.43 -12.15
C PRO A 69 -4.84 16.07 -11.64
N ALA A 70 -5.53 15.11 -12.26
CA ALA A 70 -6.85 14.63 -11.85
C ALA A 70 -6.80 13.29 -11.10
N ALA A 71 -5.62 12.70 -10.90
CA ALA A 71 -5.47 11.37 -10.30
C ALA A 71 -5.96 11.32 -8.85
N ARG A 72 -6.71 10.27 -8.50
CA ARG A 72 -7.02 9.89 -7.11
C ARG A 72 -6.32 8.60 -6.68
N HIS A 73 -5.56 8.01 -7.58
CA HIS A 73 -4.71 6.85 -7.32
C HIS A 73 -3.48 6.97 -8.22
N PHE A 74 -2.37 6.39 -7.79
CA PHE A 74 -1.13 6.41 -8.53
C PHE A 74 -0.30 5.19 -8.15
N SER A 75 0.32 4.56 -9.13
CA SER A 75 1.29 3.49 -8.90
C SER A 75 2.47 3.68 -9.83
N ALA A 76 3.66 3.54 -9.29
CA ALA A 76 4.90 3.72 -10.01
C ALA A 76 6.04 2.91 -9.40
N ASP A 77 6.87 2.34 -10.27
CA ASP A 77 8.13 1.73 -9.89
C ASP A 77 9.23 2.81 -9.90
N MET A 78 9.82 3.08 -8.74
CA MET A 78 10.92 4.04 -8.54
C MET A 78 12.30 3.36 -8.67
N GLY A 79 12.34 2.12 -9.19
CA GLY A 79 13.53 1.29 -9.37
C GLY A 79 13.99 0.58 -8.09
N THR A 80 14.10 1.30 -6.98
CA THR A 80 14.52 0.72 -5.68
C THR A 80 13.34 0.29 -4.80
N PHE A 81 12.18 0.90 -5.01
CA PHE A 81 10.91 0.56 -4.40
C PHE A 81 9.77 0.93 -5.36
N ARG A 82 8.60 0.32 -5.18
CA ARG A 82 7.36 0.74 -5.85
C ARG A 82 6.50 1.53 -4.89
N LEU A 83 5.88 2.61 -5.35
CA LEU A 83 4.88 3.36 -4.60
C LEU A 83 3.49 3.05 -5.17
N LYS A 84 2.52 2.80 -4.28
CA LYS A 84 1.10 2.94 -4.55
C LYS A 84 0.52 4.02 -3.63
N TRP A 85 -0.13 5.02 -4.21
CA TRP A 85 -0.89 6.04 -3.50
C TRP A 85 -2.37 5.95 -3.87
N GLU A 86 -3.24 6.07 -2.88
CA GLU A 86 -4.69 6.12 -3.08
C GLU A 86 -5.31 7.20 -2.20
N ARG A 87 -6.06 8.11 -2.83
CA ARG A 87 -6.82 9.16 -2.17
C ARG A 87 -8.25 8.68 -1.87
N HIS A 88 -8.59 8.66 -0.60
CA HIS A 88 -9.94 8.44 -0.10
C HIS A 88 -10.62 9.78 0.23
N SER A 89 -11.79 9.75 0.87
CA SER A 89 -12.52 10.97 1.23
C SER A 89 -11.84 11.67 2.42
N GLU A 90 -11.54 10.93 3.49
CA GLU A 90 -10.98 11.46 4.74
C GLU A 90 -9.47 11.24 4.92
N PHE A 91 -8.85 10.40 4.10
CA PHE A 91 -7.44 10.03 4.26
C PHE A 91 -6.79 9.69 2.92
N SER A 92 -5.46 9.66 2.93
CA SER A 92 -4.66 9.13 1.83
C SER A 92 -3.82 7.97 2.31
N SER A 93 -3.70 6.94 1.47
CA SER A 93 -2.86 5.79 1.75
C SER A 93 -1.63 5.77 0.86
N TYR A 94 -0.50 5.35 1.43
CA TYR A 94 0.78 5.20 0.76
C TYR A 94 1.31 3.81 1.08
N THR A 95 1.52 2.99 0.06
CA THR A 95 2.13 1.67 0.22
C THR A 95 3.41 1.61 -0.60
N PHE A 96 4.51 1.32 0.09
CA PHE A 96 5.83 1.16 -0.50
C PHE A 96 6.15 -0.32 -0.55
N PHE A 97 6.57 -0.82 -1.71
CA PHE A 97 6.90 -2.23 -1.91
C PHE A 97 8.36 -2.38 -2.31
N HIS A 98 9.01 -3.44 -1.83
CA HIS A 98 10.37 -3.80 -2.20
C HIS A 98 10.52 -5.33 -2.18
N SER A 99 11.13 -5.90 -3.21
CA SER A 99 11.44 -7.33 -3.25
C SER A 99 12.66 -7.60 -2.37
N ALA A 100 12.49 -8.45 -1.35
CA ALA A 100 13.54 -8.80 -0.42
C ALA A 100 13.27 -10.19 0.20
N PRO A 101 14.32 -10.99 0.50
CA PRO A 101 14.17 -12.28 1.19
C PRO A 101 13.48 -12.15 2.55
N PHE A 102 12.88 -13.26 3.03
CA PHE A 102 12.17 -13.33 4.32
C PHE A 102 13.09 -13.65 5.52
N ASP A 103 14.41 -13.51 5.42
CA ASP A 103 15.32 -13.90 6.51
C ASP A 103 15.23 -12.97 7.73
N GLN A 104 15.26 -11.66 7.50
CA GLN A 104 15.05 -10.62 8.52
C GLN A 104 14.03 -9.59 8.02
N PRO A 105 12.74 -9.96 7.93
CA PRO A 105 11.74 -9.26 7.13
C PRO A 105 11.45 -7.81 7.57
N PHE A 106 11.81 -7.46 8.81
CA PHE A 106 11.54 -6.14 9.39
C PHE A 106 12.82 -5.36 9.74
N GLN A 107 14.01 -5.85 9.37
CA GLN A 107 15.27 -5.16 9.64
C GLN A 107 15.50 -3.98 8.68
N GLU A 108 15.22 -4.18 7.39
CA GLU A 108 15.30 -3.15 6.34
C GLU A 108 13.95 -3.00 5.62
N PRO A 109 12.91 -2.46 6.28
CA PRO A 109 11.57 -2.40 5.70
C PRO A 109 11.53 -1.51 4.44
N ALA A 110 10.55 -1.75 3.57
CA ALA A 110 10.40 -1.03 2.29
C ALA A 110 10.41 0.50 2.44
N ILE A 111 9.85 1.07 3.52
CA ILE A 111 9.87 2.51 3.77
C ILE A 111 11.29 3.08 3.93
N GLY A 112 12.27 2.27 4.35
CA GLY A 112 13.68 2.66 4.47
C GLY A 112 14.34 2.97 3.13
N ARG A 113 13.74 2.56 2.00
CA ARG A 113 14.19 2.90 0.64
C ARG A 113 13.67 4.26 0.16
N VAL A 114 12.70 4.84 0.86
CA VAL A 114 12.05 6.11 0.50
C VAL A 114 12.85 7.28 1.10
N PRO A 115 13.07 8.39 0.37
CA PRO A 115 13.75 9.55 0.92
C PRO A 115 13.07 10.08 2.20
N ARG A 116 13.82 10.17 3.29
CA ARG A 116 13.28 10.52 4.62
C ARG A 116 12.73 11.95 4.65
N GLU A 117 13.39 12.86 3.94
CA GLU A 117 12.98 14.24 3.77
C GLU A 117 11.66 14.38 3.01
N TRP A 118 11.36 13.45 2.08
CA TRP A 118 10.10 13.42 1.37
C TRP A 118 8.97 12.92 2.27
N LEU A 119 9.22 11.84 3.04
CA LEU A 119 8.28 11.32 4.02
C LEU A 119 7.90 12.36 5.07
N ALA A 120 8.87 13.14 5.55
CA ALA A 120 8.67 14.19 6.55
C ALA A 120 7.83 15.38 6.04
N GLN A 121 7.62 15.49 4.73
CA GLN A 121 6.82 16.55 4.10
C GLN A 121 5.41 16.09 3.73
N LEU A 122 5.08 14.81 3.90
CA LEU A 122 3.73 14.32 3.61
C LEU A 122 2.70 15.04 4.51
N PRO A 123 1.60 15.56 3.93
CA PRO A 123 0.55 16.19 4.71
C PRO A 123 -0.27 15.14 5.46
N GLY A 124 -0.86 15.55 6.58
CA GLY A 124 -1.79 14.74 7.36
C GLY A 124 -1.18 14.10 8.61
N GLU A 125 -2.00 13.30 9.28
CA GLU A 125 -1.68 12.67 10.57
C GLU A 125 -1.78 11.15 10.47
N ILE A 126 -0.81 10.41 11.03
CA ILE A 126 -0.78 8.95 10.95
C ILE A 126 -1.99 8.35 11.67
N LEU A 127 -2.83 7.62 10.93
CA LEU A 127 -3.86 6.73 11.47
C LEU A 127 -3.34 5.30 11.61
N THR A 128 -2.62 4.83 10.58
CA THR A 128 -2.08 3.47 10.51
C THR A 128 -0.68 3.50 9.91
N ALA A 129 0.21 2.71 10.50
CA ALA A 129 1.54 2.41 9.97
C ALA A 129 1.79 0.90 10.13
N THR A 130 1.98 0.20 9.02
CA THR A 130 2.10 -1.28 9.01
C THR A 130 3.21 -1.75 8.09
N HIS A 131 4.06 -2.65 8.57
CA HIS A 131 4.94 -3.47 7.76
C HIS A 131 4.29 -4.82 7.49
N VAL A 132 4.38 -5.26 6.24
CA VAL A 132 3.97 -6.60 5.81
C VAL A 132 5.16 -7.27 5.17
N ALA A 133 5.46 -8.50 5.54
CA ALA A 133 6.42 -9.32 4.83
C ALA A 133 5.75 -10.57 4.27
N LEU A 134 6.01 -10.85 3.00
CA LEU A 134 5.42 -11.96 2.27
C LEU A 134 6.51 -12.96 1.91
N ALA A 135 6.42 -14.15 2.50
CA ALA A 135 7.28 -15.28 2.17
C ALA A 135 6.76 -16.04 0.93
N PRO A 136 7.66 -16.65 0.12
CA PRO A 136 7.29 -17.57 -0.96
C PRO A 136 6.46 -18.76 -0.47
N SER A 137 5.68 -19.38 -1.36
CA SER A 137 4.83 -20.54 -1.01
C SER A 137 5.63 -21.80 -0.64
N ASP A 138 6.87 -21.90 -1.12
CA ASP A 138 7.83 -22.93 -0.78
C ASP A 138 8.72 -22.57 0.43
N TYR A 139 8.47 -21.42 1.07
CA TYR A 139 9.19 -21.04 2.27
C TYR A 139 8.94 -22.07 3.38
N PRO A 140 9.98 -22.56 4.07
CA PRO A 140 9.83 -23.60 5.07
C PRO A 140 8.84 -23.19 6.15
N ARG A 141 7.94 -24.11 6.52
CA ARG A 141 7.04 -23.90 7.66
C ARG A 141 7.89 -23.69 8.91
N GLN A 142 7.89 -22.46 9.39
CA GLN A 142 8.56 -22.08 10.62
C GLN A 142 7.77 -22.62 11.82
N LYS A 143 8.47 -22.94 12.89
CA LYS A 143 7.82 -23.18 14.18
C LYS A 143 7.24 -21.87 14.71
N ILE A 144 6.18 -21.96 15.50
CA ILE A 144 5.52 -20.76 16.07
C ILE A 144 6.53 -19.95 16.90
N GLU A 145 7.45 -20.62 17.60
CA GLU A 145 8.49 -19.98 18.42
C GLU A 145 9.53 -19.23 17.57
N GLU A 146 9.75 -19.63 16.33
CA GLU A 146 10.66 -18.95 15.39
C GLU A 146 9.97 -17.70 14.83
N LEU A 147 8.70 -17.81 14.43
CA LEU A 147 7.89 -16.67 13.98
C LEU A 147 7.71 -15.62 15.08
N ALA A 148 7.47 -16.06 16.31
CA ALA A 148 7.26 -15.19 17.45
C ALA A 148 8.44 -14.23 17.69
N ARG A 149 9.66 -14.62 17.32
CA ARG A 149 10.87 -13.78 17.45
C ARG A 149 10.87 -12.55 16.52
N LEU A 150 10.03 -12.55 15.48
CA LEU A 150 9.85 -11.40 14.59
C LEU A 150 9.01 -10.29 15.26
N PHE A 151 8.38 -10.60 16.40
CA PHE A 151 7.45 -9.73 17.11
C PHE A 151 7.95 -9.39 18.52
N ALA A 152 7.66 -8.17 18.99
CA ALA A 152 8.22 -7.63 20.22
C ALA A 152 7.79 -8.39 21.49
N SER A 153 6.60 -8.99 21.49
CA SER A 153 6.07 -9.70 22.67
C SER A 153 6.43 -11.18 22.73
N ASN A 154 7.14 -11.73 21.73
CA ASN A 154 7.31 -13.18 21.55
C ASN A 154 5.98 -13.96 21.61
N THR A 155 4.88 -13.31 21.22
CA THR A 155 3.56 -13.93 21.06
C THR A 155 3.06 -13.60 19.66
N VAL A 156 2.40 -14.55 19.02
CA VAL A 156 1.88 -14.37 17.67
C VAL A 156 0.48 -14.96 17.56
N THR A 157 -0.40 -14.23 16.88
CA THR A 157 -1.71 -14.70 16.45
C THR A 157 -1.64 -15.03 14.97
N GLY A 158 -2.14 -16.20 14.58
CA GLY A 158 -2.13 -16.66 13.19
C GLY A 158 -3.52 -16.98 12.66
N SER A 159 -3.71 -16.80 11.36
CA SER A 159 -4.89 -17.28 10.65
C SER A 159 -4.52 -17.85 9.28
N VAL A 160 -5.22 -18.89 8.86
CA VAL A 160 -5.24 -19.32 7.46
C VAL A 160 -6.18 -18.38 6.70
N VAL A 161 -5.75 -17.89 5.54
CA VAL A 161 -6.51 -16.94 4.73
C VAL A 161 -6.73 -17.48 3.32
N THR A 162 -7.70 -16.92 2.61
CA THR A 162 -8.00 -17.24 1.20
C THR A 162 -8.17 -18.75 0.96
N GLY A 163 -8.95 -19.41 1.83
CA GLY A 163 -9.26 -20.84 1.70
C GLY A 163 -8.06 -21.79 1.81
N GLY A 164 -6.95 -21.36 2.42
CA GLY A 164 -5.74 -22.18 2.55
C GLY A 164 -4.56 -21.71 1.69
N ALA A 165 -4.74 -20.68 0.87
CA ALA A 165 -3.69 -20.20 -0.02
C ALA A 165 -2.54 -19.48 0.72
N ALA A 166 -2.78 -18.94 1.91
CA ALA A 166 -1.75 -18.31 2.73
C ALA A 166 -2.04 -18.42 4.24
N GLN A 167 -1.03 -18.10 5.04
CA GLN A 167 -1.12 -17.90 6.48
C GLN A 167 -0.67 -16.48 6.80
N ALA A 168 -1.41 -15.78 7.65
CA ALA A 168 -1.07 -14.44 8.12
C ALA A 168 -0.79 -14.49 9.62
N TRP A 169 0.21 -13.72 10.08
CA TRP A 169 0.70 -13.73 11.46
C TRP A 169 0.85 -12.30 11.97
N THR A 170 0.47 -12.00 13.20
CA THR A 170 0.68 -10.67 13.79
C THR A 170 0.65 -10.75 15.31
N ASP A 171 1.20 -9.73 16.00
CA ASP A 171 1.03 -9.55 17.44
C ASP A 171 0.02 -8.46 17.81
N PHE A 172 -0.55 -7.75 16.82
CA PHE A 172 -1.44 -6.59 17.01
C PHE A 172 -0.83 -5.47 17.85
N ARG A 173 0.51 -5.31 17.83
CA ARG A 173 1.21 -4.25 18.58
C ARG A 173 1.86 -3.27 17.62
N ILE A 174 1.99 -2.04 18.10
CA ILE A 174 2.90 -1.05 17.52
C ILE A 174 4.30 -1.33 18.08
N HIS A 175 5.28 -1.53 17.20
CA HIS A 175 6.67 -1.84 17.55
C HIS A 175 7.47 -0.54 17.79
N ALA A 176 8.73 -0.66 18.19
CA ALA A 176 9.56 0.51 18.54
C ALA A 176 9.81 1.48 17.36
N ASP A 177 9.66 1.00 16.12
CA ASP A 177 9.72 1.78 14.89
C ASP A 177 8.42 2.56 14.59
N GLY A 178 7.35 2.34 15.36
CA GLY A 178 6.03 2.95 15.17
C GLY A 178 5.12 2.16 14.22
N PHE A 179 5.52 0.97 13.75
CA PHE A 179 4.74 0.16 12.81
C PHE A 179 4.18 -1.10 13.48
N SER A 180 2.98 -1.50 13.05
CA SER A 180 2.49 -2.87 13.27
C SER A 180 3.13 -3.82 12.26
N ARG A 181 3.16 -5.13 12.55
CA ARG A 181 3.83 -6.13 11.70
C ARG A 181 2.90 -7.28 11.32
N PHE A 182 3.01 -7.71 10.08
CA PHE A 182 2.27 -8.84 9.48
C PHE A 182 3.17 -9.70 8.58
#